data_AF-A0A2S0KNB8-F1
#
_entry.id   AF-A0A2S0KNB8-F1
#
_cell.length_a   1.000
_cell.length_b   1.000
_cell.length_c   1.000
_cell.angle_alpha   90.00
_cell.angle_beta   90.00
_cell.angle_gamma   90.00
#
_symmetry.space_group_name_H-M   'P 1'
#
loop_
_entity.id
_entity.type
_entity.pdbx_description
1 polymer ?
#
loop_
_entity_poly.entity_id
_entity_poly.type
_entity_poly.pdbx_seq_one_letter_code
_entity_poly.pdbx_strand_id
1 'polypeptide(L)'
;MQKENNKNNEKIDVNISTDFSNSNAAKLGSKYANLTNSSLEQRYDEILESEASQETDMQALAEKMFKLYAKAFENWHSEKHELLNDEDLATYLSRLSSDDLLDFTFAFVKKSDFDLPEQLIQCLKELDTDARDRVLQELLETSIEAKSFSSVDEEIAIRYGTARLLNILADWNDPKYSKDILNWLLDSKNPDERLQDDVVEYFERCSEHSFDLIKEALLNELESTEAKANKELNSVADTLILTITKIGKKHDNYKDEAYKTLRKVFKEVKDKTLVVMNLGDLGSARAIPLLRSYIEEHYDEMPEELYADFYVAIKKLGGNTEDLPTISKQGWNWEF
;
A
#
# COMPACT_ATOMS: atom_id res chain seq x y z
N MET A 1 35.80 -28.01 21.16
CA MET A 1 36.35 -26.64 21.20
C MET A 1 35.49 -25.78 20.29
N GLN A 2 34.72 -24.89 20.92
CA GLN A 2 33.93 -23.85 20.28
C GLN A 2 34.85 -22.98 19.40
N LYS A 3 34.39 -22.62 18.21
CA LYS A 3 34.90 -21.46 17.49
C LYS A 3 33.72 -20.57 17.16
N GLU A 4 33.81 -19.38 17.74
CA GLU A 4 32.90 -18.26 17.65
C GLU A 4 32.74 -17.81 16.19
N ASN A 5 31.50 -17.74 15.73
CA ASN A 5 31.13 -16.90 14.59
C ASN A 5 30.42 -15.66 15.17
N ASN A 6 31.21 -14.65 15.51
CA ASN A 6 30.72 -13.28 15.64
C ASN A 6 30.31 -12.80 14.25
N LYS A 7 29.02 -12.92 13.92
CA LYS A 7 28.42 -12.11 12.86
C LYS A 7 28.03 -10.78 13.49
N ASN A 8 28.61 -9.72 12.94
CA ASN A 8 28.27 -8.33 13.18
C ASN A 8 26.74 -8.15 13.13
N ASN A 9 26.12 -8.03 14.30
CA ASN A 9 24.89 -7.26 14.43
C ASN A 9 25.31 -5.79 14.42
N GLU A 10 25.49 -5.24 13.22
CA GLU A 10 25.36 -3.79 13.07
C GLU A 10 23.91 -3.47 13.41
N LYS A 11 23.69 -3.00 14.64
CA LYS A 11 22.50 -2.21 14.95
C LYS A 11 22.53 -1.04 13.98
N ILE A 12 21.66 -1.10 12.99
CA ILE A 12 21.21 0.11 12.31
C ILE A 12 20.42 0.84 13.39
N ASP A 13 21.09 1.74 14.10
CA ASP A 13 20.43 2.76 14.89
C ASP A 13 19.64 3.61 13.88
N VAL A 14 18.42 3.18 13.60
CA VAL A 14 17.43 4.03 12.96
C VAL A 14 17.20 5.14 13.96
N ASN A 15 17.78 6.29 13.66
CA ASN A 15 17.51 7.53 14.36
C ASN A 15 16.05 7.86 14.04
N ILE A 16 15.11 7.21 14.74
CA ILE A 16 13.74 7.69 14.83
C ILE A 16 13.93 9.04 15.52
N SER A 17 13.92 10.11 14.74
CA SER A 17 13.83 11.45 15.28
C SER A 17 12.53 11.50 16.07
N THR A 18 12.61 11.20 17.36
CA THR A 18 11.58 11.55 18.34
C THR A 18 11.60 13.05 18.64
N ASP A 19 12.53 13.80 18.03
CA ASP A 19 12.61 15.24 18.07
C ASP A 19 11.93 15.85 16.84
N PHE A 20 10.59 15.78 16.82
CA PHE A 20 9.81 16.80 16.12
C PHE A 20 9.27 17.79 17.14
N SER A 21 9.19 19.04 16.69
CA SER A 21 9.21 20.28 17.46
C SER A 21 8.56 20.20 18.85
N ASN A 22 9.22 20.82 19.83
CA ASN A 22 8.61 21.11 21.13
C ASN A 22 7.40 22.07 21.04
N SER A 23 6.83 22.29 19.84
CA SER A 23 5.73 23.19 19.59
C SER A 23 4.48 22.73 20.33
N ASN A 24 3.64 23.71 20.65
CA ASN A 24 2.37 23.42 21.30
C ASN A 24 1.44 22.65 20.35
N ALA A 25 1.56 22.87 19.04
CA ALA A 25 0.75 22.20 18.03
C ALA A 25 1.06 20.69 17.94
N ALA A 26 2.35 20.30 17.90
CA ALA A 26 2.74 18.88 17.91
C ALA A 26 2.27 18.16 19.18
N LYS A 27 2.44 18.79 20.35
CA LYS A 27 1.94 18.26 21.63
C LYS A 27 0.43 18.08 21.62
N LEU A 28 -0.31 19.01 21.00
CA LEU A 28 -1.75 18.91 20.90
C LEU A 28 -2.19 17.84 19.89
N GLY A 29 -1.52 17.72 18.75
CA GLY A 29 -1.76 16.67 17.76
C GLY A 29 -1.62 15.28 18.35
N SER A 30 -0.54 15.03 19.11
CA SER A 30 -0.37 13.76 19.84
C SER A 30 -1.49 13.50 20.85
N LYS A 31 -1.87 14.51 21.65
CA LYS A 31 -2.94 14.36 22.65
C LYS A 31 -4.30 14.11 21.98
N TYR A 32 -4.56 14.78 20.86
CA TYR A 32 -5.80 14.64 20.13
C TYR A 32 -5.90 13.29 19.43
N ALA A 33 -4.79 12.74 18.92
CA ALA A 33 -4.72 11.36 18.43
C ALA A 33 -5.04 10.35 19.54
N ASN A 34 -4.41 10.46 20.72
CA ASN A 34 -4.72 9.56 21.84
C ASN A 34 -6.17 9.68 22.32
N LEU A 35 -6.73 10.90 22.33
CA LEU A 35 -8.13 11.15 22.66
C LEU A 35 -9.05 10.48 21.63
N THR A 36 -8.69 10.56 20.35
CA THR A 36 -9.40 9.90 19.25
C THR A 36 -9.39 8.38 19.45
N ASN A 37 -8.22 7.78 19.67
CA ASN A 37 -8.10 6.33 19.89
C ASN A 37 -8.92 5.86 21.10
N SER A 38 -8.81 6.56 22.24
CA SER A 38 -9.53 6.20 23.47
C SER A 38 -11.05 6.34 23.31
N SER A 39 -11.52 7.40 22.63
CA SER A 39 -12.94 7.62 22.39
C SER A 39 -13.53 6.56 21.45
N LEU A 40 -12.72 6.09 20.51
CA LEU A 40 -13.09 5.04 19.57
C LEU A 40 -13.13 3.66 20.23
N GLU A 41 -12.14 3.32 21.04
CA GLU A 41 -12.11 2.09 21.84
C GLU A 41 -13.36 2.02 22.74
N GLN A 42 -13.67 3.11 23.45
CA GLN A 42 -14.86 3.17 24.30
C GLN A 42 -16.15 2.95 23.49
N ARG A 43 -16.31 3.60 22.34
CA ARG A 43 -17.51 3.44 21.49
C ARG A 43 -17.61 2.03 20.91
N TYR A 44 -16.47 1.42 20.56
CA TYR A 44 -16.43 0.04 20.10
C TYR A 44 -16.90 -0.93 21.19
N ASP A 45 -16.39 -0.78 22.41
CA ASP A 45 -16.77 -1.61 23.56
C ASP A 45 -18.26 -1.46 23.89
N GLU A 46 -18.79 -0.23 23.91
CA GLU A 46 -20.22 0.03 24.14
C GLU A 46 -21.11 -0.68 23.12
N ILE A 47 -20.74 -0.61 21.83
CA ILE A 47 -21.49 -1.29 20.77
C ILE A 47 -21.35 -2.80 20.92
N LEU A 48 -20.14 -3.31 21.16
CA LEU A 48 -19.87 -4.74 21.28
C LEU A 48 -20.68 -5.34 22.42
N GLU A 49 -20.70 -4.71 23.59
CA GLU A 49 -21.49 -5.16 24.74
C GLU A 49 -22.99 -5.19 24.42
N SER A 50 -23.49 -4.21 23.65
CA SER A 50 -24.90 -4.14 23.29
C SER A 50 -25.32 -5.18 22.25
N GLU A 51 -24.42 -5.55 21.33
CA GLU A 51 -24.71 -6.37 20.16
C GLU A 51 -24.25 -7.83 20.27
N ALA A 52 -23.19 -8.12 21.03
CA ALA A 52 -22.62 -9.47 21.17
C ALA A 52 -23.59 -10.50 21.77
N SER A 53 -24.66 -10.04 22.42
CA SER A 53 -25.73 -10.90 22.94
C SER A 53 -26.80 -11.29 21.92
N GLN A 54 -26.81 -10.66 20.74
CA GLN A 54 -27.92 -10.73 19.78
C GLN A 54 -27.59 -11.42 18.45
N GLU A 55 -26.30 -11.58 18.10
CA GLU A 55 -25.87 -12.14 16.82
C GLU A 55 -24.95 -13.35 17.02
N THR A 56 -25.32 -14.50 16.44
CA THR A 56 -24.53 -15.73 16.53
C THR A 56 -23.61 -15.96 15.33
N ASP A 57 -23.87 -15.26 14.23
CA ASP A 57 -22.99 -15.26 13.06
C ASP A 57 -21.89 -14.19 13.21
N MET A 58 -20.65 -14.63 13.36
CA MET A 58 -19.49 -13.76 13.54
C MET A 58 -19.26 -12.81 12.36
N GLN A 59 -19.61 -13.21 11.13
CA GLN A 59 -19.42 -12.37 9.95
C GLN A 59 -20.49 -11.28 9.90
N ALA A 60 -21.74 -11.64 10.16
CA ALA A 60 -22.84 -10.67 10.27
C ALA A 60 -22.61 -9.69 11.43
N LEU A 61 -22.09 -10.18 12.58
CA LEU A 61 -21.70 -9.34 13.70
C LEU A 61 -20.59 -8.37 13.31
N ALA A 62 -19.54 -8.82 12.62
CA ALA A 62 -18.45 -7.95 12.18
C ALA A 62 -18.94 -6.84 11.24
N GLU A 63 -19.78 -7.16 10.25
CA GLU A 63 -20.37 -6.16 9.34
C GLU A 63 -21.27 -5.17 10.07
N LYS A 64 -22.07 -5.65 11.03
CA LYS A 64 -22.95 -4.82 11.85
C LYS A 64 -22.15 -3.89 12.75
N MET A 65 -21.14 -4.42 13.43
CA MET A 65 -20.19 -3.67 14.26
C MET A 65 -19.54 -2.56 13.46
N PHE A 66 -19.02 -2.86 12.26
CA PHE A 66 -18.39 -1.86 11.39
C PHE A 66 -19.34 -0.70 11.04
N LYS A 67 -20.60 -1.00 10.69
CA LYS A 67 -21.59 0.04 10.35
C LYS A 67 -21.97 0.90 11.55
N LEU A 68 -22.21 0.28 12.71
CA LEU A 68 -22.58 0.98 13.93
C LEU A 68 -21.41 1.85 14.42
N TYR A 69 -20.20 1.32 14.35
CA TYR A 69 -18.97 2.02 14.67
C TYR A 69 -18.76 3.25 13.78
N ALA A 70 -18.83 3.09 12.45
CA ALA A 70 -18.68 4.19 11.50
C ALA A 70 -19.72 5.29 11.75
N LYS A 71 -20.99 4.91 11.97
CA LYS A 71 -22.06 5.85 12.27
C LYS A 71 -21.89 6.54 13.63
N ALA A 72 -21.48 5.80 14.64
CA ALA A 72 -21.25 6.34 15.96
C ALA A 72 -20.18 7.43 15.90
N PHE A 73 -19.10 7.22 15.15
CA PHE A 73 -18.00 8.16 15.07
C PHE A 73 -18.16 9.26 14.00
N GLU A 74 -19.19 9.19 13.15
CA GLU A 74 -19.42 10.01 11.95
C GLU A 74 -19.37 11.53 12.17
N ASN A 75 -19.47 12.02 13.40
CA ASN A 75 -19.40 13.45 13.70
C ASN A 75 -18.50 13.81 14.89
N TRP A 76 -17.73 12.87 15.43
CA TRP A 76 -16.96 13.09 16.66
C TRP A 76 -15.95 14.24 16.54
N HIS A 77 -15.29 14.37 15.38
CA HIS A 77 -14.37 15.48 15.11
C HIS A 77 -15.06 16.85 14.95
N SER A 78 -16.38 16.85 14.76
CA SER A 78 -17.20 18.07 14.72
C SER A 78 -17.78 18.44 16.09
N GLU A 79 -17.58 17.60 17.11
CA GLU A 79 -17.90 17.92 18.50
C GLU A 79 -16.86 18.89 19.07
N LYS A 80 -17.25 19.65 20.10
CA LYS A 80 -16.34 20.55 20.83
C LYS A 80 -15.57 19.77 21.89
N HIS A 81 -14.27 20.02 21.97
CA HIS A 81 -13.38 19.30 22.88
C HIS A 81 -12.66 20.26 23.83
N GLU A 82 -12.65 19.95 25.13
CA GLU A 82 -11.92 20.74 26.14
C GLU A 82 -10.42 20.85 25.78
N LEU A 83 -9.86 19.78 25.20
CA LEU A 83 -8.48 19.75 24.70
C LEU A 83 -8.22 20.84 23.65
N LEU A 84 -9.24 21.23 22.90
CA LEU A 84 -9.22 22.29 21.90
C LEU A 84 -9.86 23.59 22.42
N ASN A 85 -9.91 23.81 23.74
CA ASN A 85 -10.56 24.95 24.39
C ASN A 85 -12.07 25.08 24.06
N ASP A 86 -12.80 23.96 24.07
CA ASP A 86 -14.23 23.88 23.75
C ASP A 86 -14.57 24.33 22.32
N GLU A 87 -13.62 24.11 21.41
CA GLU A 87 -13.77 24.32 19.97
C GLU A 87 -13.83 22.95 19.25
N ASP A 88 -14.43 22.93 18.06
CA ASP A 88 -14.35 21.78 17.16
C ASP A 88 -13.00 21.76 16.41
N LEU A 89 -12.67 20.62 15.82
CA LEU A 89 -11.38 20.42 15.16
C LEU A 89 -11.16 21.40 14.00
N ALA A 90 -12.17 21.62 13.16
CA ALA A 90 -12.06 22.52 12.02
C ALA A 90 -11.76 23.96 12.45
N THR A 91 -12.46 24.45 13.47
CA THR A 91 -12.27 25.78 14.05
C THR A 91 -10.88 25.91 14.65
N TYR A 92 -10.36 24.88 15.32
CA TYR A 92 -8.98 24.84 15.81
C TYR A 92 -7.95 24.92 14.69
N LEU A 93 -8.02 24.01 13.72
CA LEU A 93 -7.03 23.90 12.65
C LEU A 93 -6.98 25.14 11.76
N SER A 94 -8.12 25.79 11.49
CA SER A 94 -8.19 26.98 10.64
C SER A 94 -7.41 28.19 11.14
N ARG A 95 -7.02 28.21 12.42
CA ARG A 95 -6.22 29.29 13.03
C ARG A 95 -4.72 29.00 13.07
N LEU A 96 -4.32 27.77 12.76
CA LEU A 96 -2.91 27.39 12.78
C LEU A 96 -2.18 28.00 11.59
N SER A 97 -0.91 28.34 11.81
CA SER A 97 0.02 28.56 10.71
C SER A 97 0.25 27.26 9.94
N SER A 98 0.76 27.32 8.70
CA SER A 98 1.14 26.12 7.94
C SER A 98 2.12 25.23 8.74
N ASP A 99 3.07 25.85 9.45
CA ASP A 99 4.05 25.13 10.26
C ASP A 99 3.39 24.42 11.45
N ASP A 100 2.52 25.11 12.18
CA ASP A 100 1.79 24.52 13.32
C ASP A 100 0.81 23.43 12.86
N LEU A 101 0.17 23.60 11.69
CA LEU A 101 -0.71 22.61 11.11
C LEU A 101 0.04 21.33 10.75
N LEU A 102 1.23 21.46 10.15
CA LEU A 102 2.09 20.31 9.85
C LEU A 102 2.60 19.64 11.11
N ASP A 103 3.06 20.41 12.10
CA ASP A 103 3.51 19.88 13.40
C ASP A 103 2.39 19.10 14.10
N PHE A 104 1.16 19.63 14.11
CA PHE A 104 -0.02 18.93 14.59
C PHE A 104 -0.26 17.64 13.81
N THR A 105 -0.21 17.71 12.47
CA THR A 105 -0.47 16.57 11.57
C THR A 105 0.54 15.46 11.76
N PHE A 106 1.84 15.75 11.76
CA PHE A 106 2.90 14.75 11.93
C PHE A 106 2.83 14.06 13.29
N ALA A 107 2.52 14.82 14.34
CA ALA A 107 2.27 14.25 15.66
C ALA A 107 1.01 13.38 15.69
N PHE A 108 -0.05 13.79 15.01
CA PHE A 108 -1.30 13.03 14.93
C PHE A 108 -1.09 11.71 14.18
N VAL A 109 -0.53 11.72 12.96
CA VAL A 109 -0.37 10.51 12.14
C VAL A 109 0.56 9.47 12.78
N LYS A 110 1.51 9.90 13.62
CA LYS A 110 2.43 9.01 14.36
C LYS A 110 1.80 8.34 15.58
N LYS A 111 0.58 8.75 15.98
CA LYS A 111 -0.11 8.25 17.18
C LYS A 111 -1.51 7.73 16.92
N SER A 112 -2.15 8.16 15.83
CA SER A 112 -3.50 7.73 15.48
C SER A 112 -3.50 6.27 15.06
N ASP A 113 -4.47 5.51 15.55
CA ASP A 113 -4.75 4.15 15.07
C ASP A 113 -5.61 4.17 13.79
N PHE A 114 -6.09 5.35 13.40
CA PHE A 114 -7.08 5.57 12.35
C PHE A 114 -6.62 6.58 11.30
N ASP A 115 -7.35 6.66 10.19
CA ASP A 115 -7.11 7.65 9.14
C ASP A 115 -7.23 9.09 9.62
N LEU A 116 -6.75 10.02 8.78
CA LEU A 116 -6.84 11.44 9.08
C LEU A 116 -8.31 11.90 9.13
N PRO A 117 -8.68 12.73 10.10
CA PRO A 117 -9.99 13.39 10.12
C PRO A 117 -10.20 14.22 8.84
N GLU A 118 -11.41 14.20 8.28
CA GLU A 118 -11.74 14.98 7.07
C GLU A 118 -11.45 16.48 7.25
N GLN A 119 -11.68 17.02 8.45
CA GLN A 119 -11.36 18.41 8.79
C GLN A 119 -9.86 18.70 8.65
N LEU A 120 -9.01 17.74 8.99
CA LEU A 120 -7.55 17.87 8.85
C LEU A 120 -7.15 17.78 7.37
N ILE A 121 -7.69 16.81 6.63
CA ILE A 121 -7.49 16.67 5.18
C ILE A 121 -7.86 17.96 4.44
N GLN A 122 -9.01 18.56 4.79
CA GLN A 122 -9.46 19.79 4.15
C GLN A 122 -8.52 20.98 4.42
N CYS A 123 -8.00 21.12 5.64
CA CYS A 123 -7.00 22.15 5.94
C CYS A 123 -5.68 21.91 5.20
N LEU A 124 -5.24 20.65 5.07
CA LEU A 124 -4.01 20.29 4.37
C LEU A 124 -4.06 20.62 2.86
N LYS A 125 -5.24 20.61 2.24
CA LYS A 125 -5.41 21.00 0.83
C LYS A 125 -5.05 22.47 0.56
N GLU A 126 -5.19 23.34 1.55
CA GLU A 126 -4.92 24.79 1.42
C GLU A 126 -3.44 25.14 1.64
N LEU A 127 -2.59 24.15 1.96
CA LEU A 127 -1.15 24.37 2.15
C LEU A 127 -0.47 24.82 0.85
N ASP A 128 0.48 25.75 1.00
CA ASP A 128 1.37 26.17 -0.07
C ASP A 128 2.41 25.08 -0.43
N THR A 129 3.13 25.28 -1.55
CA THR A 129 4.10 24.31 -2.06
C THR A 129 5.22 24.00 -1.06
N ASP A 130 5.71 24.99 -0.30
CA ASP A 130 6.80 24.80 0.66
C ASP A 130 6.34 23.89 1.81
N ALA A 131 5.12 24.10 2.32
CA ALA A 131 4.53 23.25 3.34
C ALA A 131 4.24 21.82 2.83
N ARG A 132 3.77 21.68 1.59
CA ARG A 132 3.56 20.35 0.97
C ARG A 132 4.87 19.59 0.76
N ASP A 133 5.94 20.28 0.38
CA ASP A 133 7.28 19.69 0.24
C ASP A 133 7.81 19.13 1.56
N ARG A 134 7.44 19.74 2.70
CA ARG A 134 7.78 19.20 4.02
C ARG A 134 7.08 17.86 4.31
N VAL A 135 5.88 17.62 3.79
CA VAL A 135 5.20 16.31 3.92
C VAL A 135 5.92 15.24 3.10
N LEU A 136 6.36 15.58 1.89
CA LEU A 136 7.23 14.69 1.10
C LEU A 136 8.52 14.40 1.88
N GLN A 137 9.18 15.43 2.44
CA GLN A 137 10.41 15.23 3.20
C GLN A 137 10.19 14.28 4.40
N GLU A 138 9.12 14.47 5.17
CA GLU A 138 8.77 13.58 6.29
C GLU A 138 8.57 12.12 5.83
N LEU A 139 7.93 11.92 4.67
CA LEU A 139 7.78 10.59 4.07
C LEU A 139 9.16 9.99 3.73
N LEU A 140 9.99 10.73 3.02
CA LEU A 140 11.30 10.25 2.53
C LEU A 140 12.30 9.99 3.66
N GLU A 141 12.15 10.68 4.80
CA GLU A 141 12.92 10.41 6.02
C GLU A 141 12.48 9.12 6.73
N THR A 142 11.28 8.60 6.41
CA THR A 142 10.81 7.33 6.93
C THR A 142 11.32 6.16 6.07
N SER A 143 11.69 5.06 6.72
CA SER A 143 12.15 3.86 6.02
C SER A 143 10.96 3.03 5.52
N ILE A 144 10.96 2.71 4.22
CA ILE A 144 10.04 1.73 3.61
C ILE A 144 10.42 0.28 3.92
N GLU A 145 11.62 0.02 4.47
CA GLU A 145 12.13 -1.34 4.66
C GLU A 145 11.27 -2.15 5.65
N ALA A 146 11.07 -3.43 5.31
CA ALA A 146 10.43 -4.38 6.19
C ALA A 146 11.22 -4.49 7.51
N LYS A 147 10.50 -4.37 8.63
CA LYS A 147 11.12 -4.44 9.96
C LYS A 147 10.20 -5.05 10.99
N SER A 148 10.82 -5.61 12.03
CA SER A 148 10.13 -5.97 13.26
C SER A 148 9.97 -4.75 14.16
N PHE A 149 8.78 -4.54 14.70
CA PHE A 149 8.50 -3.47 15.64
C PHE A 149 8.65 -3.98 17.09
N SER A 150 9.21 -3.14 17.96
CA SER A 150 9.35 -3.44 19.38
C SER A 150 8.06 -3.23 20.16
N SER A 151 7.11 -2.48 19.60
CA SER A 151 5.81 -2.17 20.18
C SER A 151 4.79 -1.80 19.10
N VAL A 152 3.50 -1.85 19.47
CA VAL A 152 2.40 -1.39 18.60
C VAL A 152 2.53 0.10 18.30
N ASP A 153 2.89 0.92 19.29
CA ASP A 153 3.18 2.36 19.11
C ASP A 153 4.24 2.63 18.04
N GLU A 154 5.30 1.81 17.97
CA GLU A 154 6.35 1.95 16.97
C GLU A 154 5.85 1.55 15.57
N GLU A 155 5.03 0.50 15.49
CA GLU A 155 4.36 0.11 14.24
C GLU A 155 3.45 1.22 13.72
N ILE A 156 2.63 1.82 14.60
CA ILE A 156 1.76 2.94 14.25
C ILE A 156 2.57 4.13 13.77
N ALA A 157 3.58 4.52 14.53
CA ALA A 157 4.37 5.71 14.21
C ALA A 157 5.02 5.63 12.84
N ILE A 158 5.42 4.42 12.43
CA ILE A 158 6.23 4.24 11.23
C ILE A 158 5.36 3.68 10.10
N ARG A 159 4.79 2.48 10.22
CA ARG A 159 4.03 1.88 9.12
C ARG A 159 2.75 2.68 8.81
N TYR A 160 1.86 2.82 9.79
CA TYR A 160 0.59 3.53 9.55
C TYR A 160 0.79 5.04 9.37
N GLY A 161 1.79 5.63 10.05
CA GLY A 161 2.22 7.00 9.81
C GLY A 161 2.65 7.24 8.35
N THR A 162 3.53 6.39 7.81
CA THR A 162 3.97 6.45 6.40
C THR A 162 2.82 6.30 5.42
N ALA A 163 1.94 5.32 5.63
CA ALA A 163 0.74 5.13 4.79
C ALA A 163 -0.12 6.40 4.72
N ARG A 164 -0.32 7.07 5.86
CA ARG A 164 -1.08 8.33 5.92
C ARG A 164 -0.39 9.48 5.21
N LEU A 165 0.93 9.57 5.27
CA LEU A 165 1.69 10.57 4.50
C LEU A 165 1.55 10.32 2.99
N LEU A 166 1.61 9.06 2.54
CA LEU A 166 1.32 8.69 1.15
C LEU A 166 -0.10 9.12 0.76
N ASN A 167 -1.10 8.87 1.60
CA ASN A 167 -2.48 9.27 1.34
C ASN A 167 -2.67 10.78 1.21
N ILE A 168 -2.02 11.59 2.06
CA ILE A 168 -2.01 13.06 1.95
C ILE A 168 -1.42 13.50 0.60
N LEU A 169 -0.27 12.94 0.22
CA LEU A 169 0.39 13.28 -1.04
C LEU A 169 -0.45 12.84 -2.25
N ALA A 170 -1.13 11.69 -2.16
CA ALA A 170 -2.04 11.20 -3.19
C ALA A 170 -3.31 12.06 -3.32
N ASP A 171 -3.82 12.62 -2.21
CA ASP A 171 -4.96 13.56 -2.22
C ASP A 171 -4.63 14.85 -2.97
N TRP A 172 -3.37 15.31 -2.89
CA TRP A 172 -2.92 16.48 -3.64
C TRP A 172 -2.70 16.18 -5.12
N ASN A 173 -2.36 14.94 -5.47
CA ASN A 173 -2.10 14.47 -6.84
C ASN A 173 -1.18 15.44 -7.62
N ASP A 174 -0.11 15.90 -6.97
CA ASP A 174 0.85 16.81 -7.59
C ASP A 174 1.90 16.01 -8.38
N PRO A 175 2.08 16.26 -9.71
CA PRO A 175 3.06 15.56 -10.53
C PRO A 175 4.48 15.58 -9.96
N LYS A 176 4.83 16.61 -9.18
CA LYS A 176 6.17 16.82 -8.62
C LYS A 176 6.64 15.64 -7.74
N TYR A 177 5.73 14.99 -7.01
CA TYR A 177 6.10 14.05 -5.95
C TYR A 177 6.29 12.61 -6.42
N SER A 178 5.65 12.22 -7.52
CA SER A 178 5.64 10.83 -7.98
C SER A 178 7.03 10.27 -8.29
N LYS A 179 7.95 11.12 -8.77
CA LYS A 179 9.33 10.70 -9.06
C LYS A 179 10.11 10.41 -7.78
N ASP A 180 9.99 11.26 -6.76
CA ASP A 180 10.74 11.09 -5.52
C ASP A 180 10.22 9.89 -4.71
N ILE A 181 8.91 9.66 -4.70
CA ILE A 181 8.30 8.46 -4.10
C ILE A 181 8.72 7.19 -4.86
N LEU A 182 8.80 7.23 -6.19
CA LEU A 182 9.30 6.10 -6.97
C LEU A 182 10.77 5.81 -6.64
N ASN A 183 11.62 6.83 -6.54
CA ASN A 183 13.02 6.64 -6.16
C ASN A 183 13.14 6.06 -4.75
N TRP A 184 12.32 6.55 -3.80
CA TRP A 184 12.26 6.02 -2.44
C TRP A 184 11.92 4.52 -2.40
N LEU A 185 10.99 4.07 -3.25
CA LEU A 185 10.71 2.65 -3.44
C LEU A 185 11.88 1.90 -4.10
N LEU A 186 12.46 2.44 -5.19
CA LEU A 186 13.54 1.79 -5.95
C LEU A 186 14.86 1.67 -5.18
N ASP A 187 15.12 2.60 -4.26
CA ASP A 187 16.29 2.59 -3.38
C ASP A 187 16.15 1.54 -2.26
N SER A 188 14.97 0.94 -2.10
CA SER A 188 14.70 -0.10 -1.11
C SER A 188 15.30 -1.45 -1.50
N LYS A 189 15.76 -2.20 -0.49
CA LYS A 189 16.25 -3.57 -0.68
C LYS A 189 15.17 -4.61 -0.40
N ASN A 190 14.38 -4.39 0.64
CA ASN A 190 13.34 -5.29 1.08
C ASN A 190 12.16 -4.48 1.63
N PRO A 191 11.38 -3.82 0.76
CA PRO A 191 10.30 -2.95 1.19
C PRO A 191 9.22 -3.74 1.95
N ASP A 192 8.64 -3.12 2.98
CA ASP A 192 7.56 -3.68 3.78
C ASP A 192 6.35 -3.96 2.89
N GLU A 193 5.86 -5.21 2.86
CA GLU A 193 4.77 -5.64 1.98
C GLU A 193 3.50 -4.77 2.13
N ARG A 194 3.18 -4.32 3.34
CA ARG A 194 2.00 -3.45 3.56
C ARG A 194 2.22 -2.06 2.99
N LEU A 195 3.41 -1.49 3.18
CA LEU A 195 3.75 -0.19 2.59
C LEU A 195 3.83 -0.25 1.05
N GLN A 196 4.19 -1.40 0.48
CA GLN A 196 4.13 -1.58 -0.97
C GLN A 196 2.70 -1.43 -1.49
N ASP A 197 1.70 -1.97 -0.80
CA ASP A 197 0.29 -1.79 -1.17
C ASP A 197 -0.13 -0.31 -1.08
N ASP A 198 0.31 0.42 -0.05
CA ASP A 198 0.05 1.86 0.08
C ASP A 198 0.71 2.67 -1.06
N VAL A 199 1.92 2.28 -1.48
CA VAL A 199 2.62 2.89 -2.62
C VAL A 199 1.90 2.59 -3.95
N VAL A 200 1.38 1.37 -4.12
CA VAL A 200 0.54 1.00 -5.26
C VAL A 200 -0.71 1.88 -5.31
N GLU A 201 -1.39 2.08 -4.17
CA GLU A 201 -2.56 2.94 -4.07
C GLU A 201 -2.23 4.40 -4.41
N TYR A 202 -1.13 4.95 -3.86
CA TYR A 202 -0.64 6.28 -4.21
C TYR A 202 -0.50 6.42 -5.73
N PHE A 203 0.19 5.49 -6.38
CA PHE A 203 0.43 5.57 -7.82
C PHE A 203 -0.82 5.32 -8.67
N GLU A 204 -1.76 4.51 -8.19
CA GLU A 204 -3.06 4.31 -8.84
C GLU A 204 -3.85 5.62 -8.88
N ARG A 205 -3.87 6.35 -7.75
CA ARG A 205 -4.54 7.65 -7.63
C ARG A 205 -3.84 8.74 -8.45
N CYS A 206 -2.52 8.68 -8.54
CA CYS A 206 -1.69 9.62 -9.30
C CYS A 206 -1.35 9.13 -10.72
N SER A 207 -2.19 8.28 -11.32
CA SER A 207 -1.88 7.54 -12.56
C SER A 207 -1.53 8.41 -13.77
N GLU A 208 -2.08 9.62 -13.86
CA GLU A 208 -1.76 10.58 -14.94
C GLU A 208 -0.28 10.99 -14.96
N HIS A 209 0.38 10.97 -13.80
CA HIS A 209 1.75 11.43 -13.61
C HIS A 209 2.72 10.30 -13.27
N SER A 210 2.20 9.13 -12.86
CA SER A 210 3.02 8.00 -12.41
C SER A 210 3.19 6.89 -13.45
N PHE A 211 2.21 6.66 -14.34
CA PHE A 211 2.20 5.46 -15.17
C PHE A 211 3.46 5.29 -16.03
N ASP A 212 3.87 6.35 -16.73
CA ASP A 212 5.07 6.30 -17.58
C ASP A 212 6.35 6.17 -16.75
N LEU A 213 6.42 6.78 -15.56
CA LEU A 213 7.56 6.63 -14.65
C LEU A 213 7.74 5.18 -14.18
N ILE A 214 6.65 4.54 -13.76
CA ILE A 214 6.64 3.15 -13.29
C ILE A 214 6.97 2.20 -14.45
N LYS A 215 6.39 2.44 -15.62
CA LYS A 215 6.69 1.69 -16.84
C LYS A 215 8.17 1.77 -17.18
N GLU A 216 8.74 2.98 -17.20
CA GLU A 216 10.16 3.18 -17.48
C GLU A 216 11.04 2.49 -16.43
N ALA A 217 10.71 2.58 -15.14
CA ALA A 217 11.44 1.90 -14.08
C ALA A 217 11.44 0.37 -14.27
N LEU A 218 10.29 -0.24 -14.54
CA LEU A 218 10.18 -1.68 -14.76
C LEU A 218 10.93 -2.13 -16.02
N LEU A 219 10.87 -1.34 -17.09
CA LEU A 219 11.62 -1.63 -18.31
C LEU A 219 13.13 -1.46 -18.11
N ASN A 220 13.58 -0.48 -17.33
CA ASN A 220 14.99 -0.33 -17.01
C ASN A 220 15.51 -1.49 -16.16
N GLU A 221 14.71 -1.98 -15.21
CA GLU A 221 15.04 -3.15 -14.41
C GLU A 221 15.20 -4.41 -15.28
N LEU A 222 14.28 -4.65 -16.22
CA LEU A 222 14.41 -5.74 -17.20
C LEU A 222 15.70 -5.66 -18.01
N GLU A 223 16.15 -4.44 -18.34
CA GLU A 223 17.35 -4.22 -19.14
C GLU A 223 18.64 -4.20 -18.32
N SER A 224 18.54 -4.31 -16.98
CA SER A 224 19.69 -4.33 -16.06
C SER A 224 20.61 -5.53 -16.34
N THR A 225 21.87 -5.41 -15.92
CA THR A 225 22.86 -6.48 -16.18
C THR A 225 22.52 -7.72 -15.38
N GLU A 226 22.09 -7.55 -14.12
CA GLU A 226 21.64 -8.61 -13.23
C GLU A 226 20.41 -9.33 -13.81
N ALA A 227 19.38 -8.58 -14.22
CA ALA A 227 18.17 -9.18 -14.76
C ALA A 227 18.42 -9.93 -16.07
N LYS A 228 19.27 -9.41 -16.96
CA LYS A 228 19.63 -10.13 -18.19
C LYS A 228 20.43 -11.40 -17.95
N ALA A 229 21.32 -11.38 -16.95
CA ALA A 229 22.16 -12.53 -16.62
C ALA A 229 21.34 -13.67 -16.01
N ASN A 230 20.41 -13.34 -15.11
CA ASN A 230 19.68 -14.33 -14.31
C ASN A 230 18.25 -14.57 -14.81
N LYS A 231 17.72 -13.68 -15.65
CA LYS A 231 16.30 -13.60 -16.02
C LYS A 231 15.38 -13.44 -14.80
N GLU A 232 15.85 -12.71 -13.81
CA GLU A 232 15.15 -12.49 -12.53
C GLU A 232 15.10 -10.99 -12.26
N LEU A 233 13.97 -10.51 -11.75
CA LEU A 233 13.80 -9.11 -11.37
C LEU A 233 14.12 -8.95 -9.88
N ASN A 234 14.46 -7.72 -9.47
CA ASN A 234 14.56 -7.39 -8.05
C ASN A 234 13.19 -7.43 -7.33
N SER A 235 13.22 -7.37 -5.99
CA SER A 235 12.03 -7.43 -5.12
C SER A 235 11.04 -6.27 -5.33
N VAL A 236 11.50 -5.11 -5.80
CA VAL A 236 10.66 -3.94 -6.07
C VAL A 236 9.85 -4.11 -7.35
N ALA A 237 10.35 -4.91 -8.30
CA ALA A 237 9.68 -5.10 -9.58
C ALA A 237 8.27 -5.68 -9.45
N ASP A 238 8.02 -6.44 -8.38
CA ASP A 238 6.71 -6.99 -8.06
C ASP A 238 5.70 -5.87 -7.79
N THR A 239 6.10 -4.87 -6.99
CA THR A 239 5.32 -3.65 -6.74
C THR A 239 5.06 -2.89 -8.04
N LEU A 240 6.05 -2.77 -8.93
CA LEU A 240 5.89 -2.07 -10.22
C LEU A 240 4.93 -2.79 -11.16
N ILE A 241 5.02 -4.13 -11.25
CA ILE A 241 4.12 -4.99 -12.02
C ILE A 241 2.69 -4.85 -11.51
N LEU A 242 2.50 -4.91 -10.19
CA LEU A 242 1.19 -4.75 -9.57
C LEU A 242 0.61 -3.36 -9.85
N THR A 243 1.42 -2.31 -9.72
CA THR A 243 1.00 -0.93 -9.95
C THR A 243 0.54 -0.71 -11.40
N ILE A 244 1.32 -1.19 -12.39
CA ILE A 244 0.93 -1.12 -13.82
C ILE A 244 -0.40 -1.85 -14.06
N THR A 245 -0.59 -3.00 -13.42
CA THR A 245 -1.79 -3.81 -13.55
C THR A 245 -3.01 -3.10 -12.97
N LYS A 246 -2.89 -2.53 -11.78
CA LYS A 246 -3.95 -1.77 -11.10
C LYS A 246 -4.37 -0.54 -11.90
N ILE A 247 -3.39 0.27 -12.34
CA ILE A 247 -3.64 1.44 -13.20
C ILE A 247 -4.33 1.00 -14.50
N GLY A 248 -3.76 0.03 -15.22
CA GLY A 248 -4.29 -0.44 -16.50
C GLY A 248 -5.67 -1.10 -16.40
N LYS A 249 -6.04 -1.66 -15.24
CA LYS A 249 -7.36 -2.23 -14.98
C LYS A 249 -8.41 -1.16 -14.68
N LYS A 250 -8.04 -0.13 -13.91
CA LYS A 250 -8.96 0.94 -13.50
C LYS A 250 -9.18 1.99 -14.59
N HIS A 251 -8.16 2.24 -15.40
CA HIS A 251 -8.14 3.31 -16.39
C HIS A 251 -7.92 2.75 -17.79
N ASP A 252 -9.00 2.66 -18.59
CA ASP A 252 -8.99 2.02 -19.92
C ASP A 252 -7.94 2.60 -20.88
N ASN A 253 -7.61 3.88 -20.76
CA ASN A 253 -6.58 4.54 -21.59
C ASN A 253 -5.16 3.97 -21.37
N TYR A 254 -4.88 3.37 -20.21
CA TYR A 254 -3.60 2.74 -19.92
C TYR A 254 -3.58 1.23 -20.17
N LYS A 255 -4.75 0.60 -20.36
CA LYS A 255 -4.89 -0.87 -20.47
C LYS A 255 -4.06 -1.48 -21.59
N ASP A 256 -4.01 -0.81 -22.74
CA ASP A 256 -3.23 -1.26 -23.89
C ASP A 256 -1.73 -1.25 -23.63
N GLU A 257 -1.23 -0.19 -23.01
CA GLU A 257 0.19 -0.03 -22.72
C GLU A 257 0.60 -0.94 -21.56
N ALA A 258 -0.23 -1.05 -20.52
CA ALA A 258 -0.04 -2.00 -19.43
C ALA A 258 0.09 -3.44 -19.95
N TYR A 259 -0.80 -3.86 -20.86
CA TYR A 259 -0.72 -5.18 -21.49
C TYR A 259 0.59 -5.39 -22.25
N LYS A 260 1.04 -4.41 -23.04
CA LYS A 260 2.31 -4.51 -23.77
C LYS A 260 3.49 -4.64 -22.82
N THR A 261 3.52 -3.84 -21.75
CA THR A 261 4.59 -3.89 -20.75
C THR A 261 4.62 -5.24 -20.05
N LEU A 262 3.49 -5.71 -19.49
CA LEU A 262 3.41 -7.03 -18.86
C LEU A 262 3.77 -8.17 -19.81
N ARG A 263 3.35 -8.07 -21.08
CA ARG A 263 3.74 -9.05 -22.11
C ARG A 263 5.25 -9.03 -22.39
N LYS A 264 5.91 -7.87 -22.34
CA LYS A 264 7.37 -7.79 -22.50
C LYS A 264 8.04 -8.48 -21.30
N VAL A 265 7.65 -8.11 -20.08
CA VAL A 265 8.14 -8.73 -18.84
C VAL A 265 7.98 -10.24 -18.92
N PHE A 266 6.76 -10.72 -19.23
CA PHE A 266 6.44 -12.15 -19.36
C PHE A 266 7.40 -12.90 -20.28
N LYS A 267 7.90 -12.29 -21.35
CA LYS A 267 8.79 -12.96 -22.29
C LYS A 267 10.23 -13.09 -21.80
N GLU A 268 10.67 -12.17 -20.96
CA GLU A 268 12.08 -11.99 -20.62
C GLU A 268 12.44 -12.66 -19.28
N VAL A 269 11.53 -12.62 -18.30
CA VAL A 269 11.76 -13.22 -16.97
C VAL A 269 11.65 -14.74 -17.01
N LYS A 270 12.34 -15.44 -16.10
CA LYS A 270 12.26 -16.89 -15.95
C LYS A 270 11.03 -17.28 -15.13
N ASP A 271 10.85 -16.67 -13.97
CA ASP A 271 9.67 -16.89 -13.14
C ASP A 271 8.47 -16.15 -13.73
N LYS A 272 7.43 -16.91 -14.11
CA LYS A 272 6.22 -16.39 -14.75
C LYS A 272 5.10 -16.10 -13.76
N THR A 273 5.22 -16.58 -12.52
CA THR A 273 4.15 -16.67 -11.52
C THR A 273 3.42 -15.34 -11.37
N LEU A 274 4.14 -14.28 -10.97
CA LEU A 274 3.53 -12.98 -10.73
C LEU A 274 2.96 -12.34 -12.00
N VAL A 275 3.68 -12.43 -13.13
CA VAL A 275 3.26 -11.78 -14.38
C VAL A 275 2.01 -12.44 -14.96
N VAL A 276 1.86 -13.75 -14.81
CA VAL A 276 0.68 -14.50 -15.25
C VAL A 276 -0.56 -14.09 -14.45
N MET A 277 -0.45 -14.03 -13.12
CA MET A 277 -1.53 -13.54 -12.27
C MET A 277 -1.94 -12.13 -12.68
N ASN A 278 -0.97 -11.24 -12.89
CA ASN A 278 -1.23 -9.85 -13.26
C ASN A 278 -1.80 -9.69 -14.69
N LEU A 279 -1.42 -10.54 -15.64
CA LEU A 279 -2.05 -10.58 -16.97
C LEU A 279 -3.52 -11.00 -16.90
N GLY A 280 -3.85 -11.96 -16.02
CA GLY A 280 -5.23 -12.35 -15.73
C GLY A 280 -6.01 -11.20 -15.08
N ASP A 281 -5.40 -10.52 -14.12
CA ASP A 281 -6.01 -9.41 -13.36
C ASP A 281 -6.25 -8.15 -14.19
N LEU A 282 -5.35 -7.84 -15.13
CA LEU A 282 -5.50 -6.74 -16.07
C LEU A 282 -6.78 -6.90 -16.93
N GLY A 283 -7.23 -8.13 -17.16
CA GLY A 283 -8.48 -8.39 -17.89
C GLY A 283 -8.39 -8.10 -19.39
N SER A 284 -7.22 -8.29 -20.00
CA SER A 284 -7.02 -8.16 -21.45
C SER A 284 -7.08 -9.54 -22.12
N ALA A 285 -8.16 -9.82 -22.87
CA ALA A 285 -8.35 -11.11 -23.55
C ALA A 285 -7.21 -11.49 -24.52
N ARG A 286 -6.40 -10.51 -24.95
CA ARG A 286 -5.18 -10.75 -25.74
C ARG A 286 -4.14 -11.62 -25.02
N ALA A 287 -4.19 -11.70 -23.69
CA ALA A 287 -3.32 -12.58 -22.91
C ALA A 287 -3.67 -14.06 -23.07
N ILE A 288 -4.92 -14.43 -23.41
CA ILE A 288 -5.35 -15.83 -23.58
C ILE A 288 -4.44 -16.60 -24.55
N PRO A 289 -4.24 -16.17 -25.82
CA PRO A 289 -3.38 -16.89 -26.74
C PRO A 289 -1.92 -16.94 -26.27
N LEU A 290 -1.41 -15.89 -25.61
CA LEU A 290 -0.06 -15.88 -25.05
C LEU A 290 0.13 -16.96 -23.98
N LEU A 291 -0.80 -17.01 -23.01
CA LEU A 291 -0.75 -17.94 -21.89
C LEU A 291 -0.92 -19.38 -22.37
N ARG A 292 -1.88 -19.61 -23.26
CA ARG A 292 -2.13 -20.94 -23.84
C ARG A 292 -0.94 -21.48 -24.62
N SER A 293 -0.37 -20.68 -25.53
CA SER A 293 0.79 -21.13 -26.30
C SER A 293 1.98 -21.45 -25.40
N TYR A 294 2.18 -20.70 -24.32
CA TYR A 294 3.25 -21.00 -23.37
C TYR A 294 3.01 -22.34 -22.64
N ILE A 295 1.78 -22.66 -22.25
CA ILE A 295 1.44 -23.98 -21.69
C ILE A 295 1.74 -25.07 -22.72
N GLU A 296 1.22 -24.94 -23.94
CA GLU A 296 1.41 -25.94 -25.01
C GLU A 296 2.89 -26.22 -25.30
N GLU A 297 3.75 -25.20 -25.21
CA GLU A 297 5.19 -25.30 -25.43
C GLU A 297 5.98 -25.86 -24.22
N HIS A 298 5.47 -25.72 -22.99
CA HIS A 298 6.25 -25.95 -21.77
C HIS A 298 5.59 -26.86 -20.71
N TYR A 299 4.40 -27.41 -20.95
CA TYR A 299 3.63 -28.13 -19.91
C TYR A 299 4.37 -29.32 -19.27
N ASP A 300 5.26 -29.99 -20.00
CA ASP A 300 5.98 -31.18 -19.52
C ASP A 300 6.96 -30.87 -18.36
N GLU A 301 7.48 -29.65 -18.35
CA GLU A 301 8.50 -29.15 -17.42
C GLU A 301 7.95 -28.09 -16.44
N MET A 302 6.69 -27.68 -16.62
CA MET A 302 6.05 -26.65 -15.81
C MET A 302 5.71 -27.18 -14.40
N PRO A 303 6.03 -26.44 -13.33
CA PRO A 303 5.53 -26.74 -11.98
C PRO A 303 4.00 -26.71 -11.93
N GLU A 304 3.40 -27.56 -11.11
CA GLU A 304 1.94 -27.69 -10.99
C GLU A 304 1.27 -26.39 -10.50
N GLU A 305 1.87 -25.72 -9.52
CA GLU A 305 1.43 -24.43 -9.00
C GLU A 305 1.40 -23.37 -10.11
N LEU A 306 2.49 -23.29 -10.90
CA LEU A 306 2.54 -22.35 -12.02
C LEU A 306 1.47 -22.67 -13.07
N TYR A 307 1.26 -23.95 -13.40
CA TYR A 307 0.19 -24.33 -14.32
C TYR A 307 -1.19 -23.92 -13.81
N ALA A 308 -1.46 -24.07 -12.50
CA ALA A 308 -2.70 -23.63 -11.89
C ALA A 308 -2.89 -22.10 -12.05
N ASP A 309 -1.84 -21.30 -11.86
CA ASP A 309 -1.91 -19.85 -12.08
C ASP A 309 -2.27 -19.50 -13.53
N PHE A 310 -1.65 -20.19 -14.50
CA PHE A 310 -1.99 -20.05 -15.92
C PHE A 310 -3.45 -20.42 -16.19
N TYR A 311 -3.91 -21.55 -15.64
CA TYR A 311 -5.28 -22.02 -15.79
C TYR A 311 -6.29 -21.00 -15.24
N VAL A 312 -6.07 -20.51 -14.02
CA VAL A 312 -6.91 -19.51 -13.36
C VAL A 312 -6.93 -18.21 -14.15
N ALA A 313 -5.76 -17.73 -14.60
CA ALA A 313 -5.67 -16.53 -15.42
C ALA A 313 -6.46 -16.66 -16.74
N ILE A 314 -6.35 -17.79 -17.45
CA ILE A 314 -7.10 -18.03 -18.70
C ILE A 314 -8.61 -18.08 -18.43
N LYS A 315 -9.06 -18.80 -17.39
CA LYS A 315 -10.48 -18.85 -17.01
C LYS A 315 -11.02 -17.48 -16.65
N LYS A 316 -10.28 -16.69 -15.85
CA LYS A 316 -10.65 -15.32 -15.46
C LYS A 316 -10.82 -14.40 -16.67
N LEU A 317 -10.05 -14.63 -17.73
CA LEU A 317 -10.16 -13.90 -19.00
C LEU A 317 -11.28 -14.42 -19.92
N GLY A 318 -11.99 -15.49 -19.54
CA GLY A 318 -13.05 -16.12 -20.34
C GLY A 318 -12.54 -17.10 -21.41
N GLY A 319 -11.29 -17.56 -21.31
CA GLY A 319 -10.71 -18.54 -22.24
C GLY A 319 -11.16 -19.97 -21.96
N ASN A 320 -11.22 -20.79 -23.02
CA ASN A 320 -11.39 -22.24 -22.87
C ASN A 320 -10.09 -22.86 -22.32
N THR A 321 -10.24 -23.90 -21.51
CA THR A 321 -9.14 -24.67 -20.90
C THR A 321 -9.32 -26.18 -21.03
N GLU A 322 -10.45 -26.66 -21.58
CA GLU A 322 -10.76 -28.10 -21.67
C GLU A 322 -9.79 -28.87 -22.59
N ASP A 323 -9.21 -28.16 -23.55
CA ASP A 323 -8.28 -28.69 -24.55
C ASP A 323 -6.81 -28.50 -24.16
N LEU A 324 -6.54 -27.95 -22.98
CA LEU A 324 -5.17 -27.79 -22.50
C LEU A 324 -4.57 -29.13 -22.04
N PRO A 325 -3.26 -29.34 -22.23
CA PRO A 325 -2.58 -30.52 -21.72
C PRO A 325 -2.78 -30.64 -20.20
N THR A 326 -3.24 -31.79 -19.72
CA THR A 326 -3.38 -32.05 -18.28
C THR A 326 -2.04 -32.44 -17.68
N ILE A 327 -1.64 -31.80 -16.57
CA ILE A 327 -0.49 -32.26 -15.76
C ILE A 327 -0.93 -33.52 -15.01
N SER A 328 -0.73 -34.67 -15.62
CA SER A 328 -1.14 -35.97 -15.06
C SER A 328 -0.17 -36.52 -14.01
N LYS A 329 0.69 -35.69 -13.40
CA LYS A 329 1.74 -36.21 -12.50
C LYS A 329 1.23 -36.61 -11.11
N GLN A 330 0.11 -36.08 -10.59
CA GLN A 330 -0.43 -36.50 -9.28
C GLN A 330 -1.97 -36.41 -9.10
N GLY A 331 -2.79 -36.75 -10.10
CA GLY A 331 -4.16 -37.25 -9.83
C GLY A 331 -5.17 -36.29 -9.16
N TRP A 332 -5.10 -34.98 -9.40
CA TRP A 332 -6.19 -34.06 -9.03
C TRP A 332 -7.05 -33.74 -10.26
N ASN A 333 -8.33 -34.11 -10.21
CA ASN A 333 -9.35 -33.56 -11.10
C ASN A 333 -9.72 -32.18 -10.55
N TRP A 334 -9.37 -31.12 -11.28
CA TRP A 334 -9.88 -29.78 -11.00
C TRP A 334 -11.36 -29.71 -11.44
N GLU A 335 -12.26 -30.12 -10.55
CA GLU A 335 -13.69 -29.79 -10.66
C GLU A 335 -13.93 -28.50 -9.86
N PHE A 336 -14.19 -27.39 -10.56
CA PHE A 336 -14.72 -26.14 -10.01
C PHE A 336 -16.13 -25.91 -10.53
#